data_AF-A0A6L7QIP0-F1
#
_entry.id   AF-A0A6L7QIP0-F1
#
_cell.length_a   1.000
_cell.length_b   1.000
_cell.length_c   1.000
_cell.angle_alpha   90.00
_cell.angle_beta   90.00
_cell.angle_gamma   90.00
#
_symmetry.space_group_name_H-M   'P 1'
#
loop_
_entity.id
_entity.type
_entity.pdbx_description
1 polymer ?
#
loop_
_entity_poly.entity_id
_entity_poly.type
_entity_poly.pdbx_seq_one_letter_code
_entity_poly.pdbx_strand_id
1 'polypeptide(L)'
;MNTWFMGYWICLVAVLLMIVAAIILPQSVPLFIKSTVVIAIGGAAVSACVLYLLILRKLWSLIPANQAKTSPGKTVGFCLIPFFGLYWNFIAIHGLAKALNVETNQNLVENRKVNEGLSLSVCIVPLTVFGALLLHWVGIWIDDLWISALGNVLVDIFGLALFVLGIILLRQMKNAGIALIQKQLI
;
A
#
# COMPACT_ATOMS: atom_id res chain seq x y z
N MET A 1 7.69 -9.04 13.22
CA MET A 1 6.77 -7.98 12.72
C MET A 1 7.42 -6.60 12.74
N ASN A 2 8.12 -6.20 13.81
CA ASN A 2 8.84 -4.92 13.86
C ASN A 2 9.98 -4.80 12.82
N THR A 3 10.75 -5.86 12.59
CA THR A 3 11.82 -5.89 11.58
C THR A 3 11.31 -5.66 10.16
N TRP A 4 10.22 -6.32 9.76
CA TRP A 4 9.61 -6.15 8.44
C TRP A 4 9.00 -4.76 8.25
N PHE A 5 8.38 -4.21 9.30
CA PHE A 5 7.86 -2.85 9.27
C PHE A 5 8.97 -1.80 9.18
N MET A 6 10.09 -2.01 9.88
CA MET A 6 11.27 -1.15 9.78
C MET A 6 11.89 -1.23 8.39
N GLY A 7 12.04 -2.43 7.82
CA GLY A 7 12.50 -2.60 6.44
C GLY A 7 11.58 -1.89 5.44
N TYR A 8 10.26 -2.01 5.62
CA TYR A 8 9.27 -1.33 4.77
C TYR A 8 9.47 0.19 4.81
N TRP A 9 9.63 0.76 6.01
CA TRP A 9 9.91 2.18 6.19
C TRP A 9 11.22 2.63 5.54
N ILE A 10 12.29 1.85 5.67
CA ILE A 10 13.58 2.14 5.04
C ILE A 10 13.42 2.18 3.52
N CYS A 11 12.72 1.21 2.93
CA CYS A 11 12.46 1.19 1.49
C CYS A 11 11.64 2.42 1.05
N LEU A 12 10.63 2.83 1.83
CA LEU A 12 9.83 4.00 1.48
C LEU A 12 10.63 5.31 1.53
N VAL A 13 11.45 5.49 2.57
CA VAL A 13 12.32 6.67 2.67
C VAL A 13 13.35 6.67 1.54
N ALA A 14 13.91 5.51 1.20
CA ALA A 14 14.82 5.37 0.07
C ALA A 14 14.15 5.76 -1.26
N VAL A 15 12.93 5.27 -1.52
CA VAL A 15 12.15 5.66 -2.71
C VAL A 15 11.92 7.17 -2.74
N LEU A 16 11.49 7.77 -1.62
CA LEU A 16 11.24 9.21 -1.54
C LEU A 16 12.50 10.02 -1.84
N LEU A 17 13.62 9.68 -1.22
CA LEU A 17 14.91 10.34 -1.44
C LEU A 17 15.37 10.22 -2.90
N MET A 18 15.16 9.05 -3.52
CA MET A 18 15.52 8.85 -4.92
C MET A 18 14.62 9.60 -5.89
N ILE A 19 13.32 9.73 -5.60
CA ILE A 19 12.39 10.57 -6.38
C ILE A 19 12.83 12.04 -6.28
N VAL A 20 13.12 12.53 -5.08
CA VAL A 20 13.62 13.90 -4.87
C VAL A 20 14.93 14.12 -5.62
N ALA A 21 15.86 13.17 -5.56
CA ALA A 21 17.10 13.22 -6.34
C ALA A 21 16.81 13.26 -7.85
N ALA A 22 15.88 12.45 -8.36
CA ALA A 22 15.49 12.45 -9.77
C ALA A 22 14.92 13.79 -10.24
N ILE A 23 14.20 14.53 -9.37
CA ILE A 23 13.66 15.86 -9.67
C ILE A 23 14.75 16.93 -9.66
N ILE A 24 15.70 16.85 -8.73
CA ILE A 24 16.79 17.85 -8.58
C ILE A 24 17.87 17.68 -9.65
N LEU A 25 18.06 16.45 -10.16
CA LEU A 25 19.12 16.16 -11.13
C LEU A 25 18.95 17.02 -12.40
N PRO A 26 19.98 17.80 -12.78
CA PRO A 26 19.94 18.64 -13.98
C PRO A 26 19.67 17.81 -15.24
N GLN A 27 18.97 18.37 -16.23
CA GLN A 27 18.68 17.63 -17.46
C GLN A 27 19.93 17.20 -18.24
N SER A 28 21.06 17.90 -18.02
CA SER A 28 22.37 17.62 -18.59
C SER A 28 23.08 16.38 -18.01
N VAL A 29 22.56 15.74 -16.95
CA VAL A 29 23.21 14.55 -16.41
C VAL A 29 23.14 13.39 -17.41
N PRO A 30 24.23 12.60 -17.55
CA PRO A 30 24.28 11.48 -18.47
C PRO A 30 23.14 10.46 -18.26
N LEU A 31 22.67 9.87 -19.36
CA LEU A 31 21.57 8.91 -19.36
C LEU A 31 21.82 7.71 -18.42
N PHE A 32 23.07 7.23 -18.33
CA PHE A 32 23.41 6.10 -17.47
C PHE A 32 23.18 6.38 -15.97
N ILE A 33 23.33 7.63 -15.54
CA ILE A 33 23.03 8.05 -14.15
C ILE A 33 21.52 8.03 -13.93
N LYS A 34 20.75 8.61 -14.86
CA LYS A 34 19.28 8.61 -14.80
C LYS A 34 18.72 7.19 -14.78
N SER A 35 19.22 6.28 -15.62
CA SER A 35 18.78 4.89 -15.65
C SER A 35 19.10 4.15 -14.36
N THR A 36 20.24 4.41 -13.73
CA THR A 36 20.62 3.78 -12.46
C THR A 36 19.68 4.21 -11.33
N VAL A 37 19.32 5.50 -11.28
CA VAL A 37 18.35 6.02 -10.30
C VAL A 37 16.97 5.40 -10.51
N VAL A 38 16.50 5.28 -11.75
CA VAL A 38 15.20 4.63 -12.06
C VAL A 38 15.18 3.17 -11.64
N ILE A 39 16.25 2.41 -11.93
CA ILE A 39 16.37 1.00 -11.50
C ILE A 39 16.38 0.89 -9.98
N ALA A 40 17.07 1.80 -9.29
CA ALA A 40 17.12 1.82 -7.83
C ALA A 40 15.75 2.12 -7.21
N ILE A 41 15.00 3.10 -7.77
CA ILE A 41 13.62 3.38 -7.37
C ILE A 41 12.75 2.14 -7.54
N GLY A 42 12.83 1.50 -8.71
CA GLY A 42 12.07 0.28 -9.01
C GLY A 42 12.39 -0.84 -8.03
N GLY A 43 13.67 -1.12 -7.76
CA GLY A 43 14.09 -2.15 -6.81
C GLY A 43 13.61 -1.87 -5.37
N ALA A 44 13.70 -0.62 -4.91
CA ALA A 44 13.24 -0.23 -3.59
C ALA A 44 11.70 -0.30 -3.48
N ALA A 45 10.96 0.08 -4.52
CA ALA A 45 9.50 -0.02 -4.58
C ALA A 45 9.03 -1.48 -4.56
N VAL A 46 9.67 -2.37 -5.34
CA VAL A 46 9.39 -3.81 -5.33
C VAL A 46 9.65 -4.39 -3.94
N SER A 47 10.77 -4.01 -3.32
CA SER A 47 11.11 -4.45 -1.95
C SER A 47 10.06 -3.99 -0.93
N ALA A 48 9.60 -2.74 -1.02
CA ALA A 48 8.52 -2.23 -0.17
C ALA A 48 7.20 -2.99 -0.39
N CYS A 49 6.87 -3.31 -1.64
CA CYS A 49 5.69 -4.11 -1.98
C CYS A 49 5.77 -5.51 -1.35
N VAL A 50 6.89 -6.21 -1.49
CA VAL A 50 7.09 -7.54 -0.90
C VAL A 50 6.96 -7.48 0.63
N LEU A 51 7.59 -6.51 1.29
CA LEU A 51 7.50 -6.35 2.74
C LEU A 51 6.07 -6.05 3.21
N TYR A 52 5.33 -5.22 2.46
CA TYR A 52 3.91 -4.97 2.69
C TYR A 52 3.10 -6.28 2.64
N LEU A 53 3.29 -7.09 1.60
CA LEU A 53 2.61 -8.37 1.42
C LEU A 53 2.96 -9.37 2.54
N LEU A 54 4.19 -9.39 3.03
CA LEU A 54 4.60 -10.22 4.17
C LEU A 54 3.93 -9.79 5.48
N ILE A 55 3.84 -8.48 5.73
CA ILE A 55 3.11 -7.94 6.90
C ILE A 55 1.63 -8.32 6.80
N LEU A 56 1.03 -8.16 5.62
CA LEU A 56 -0.36 -8.49 5.36
C LEU A 56 -0.64 -9.99 5.59
N ARG A 57 0.21 -10.87 5.04
CA ARG A 57 0.13 -12.32 5.26
C ARG A 57 0.18 -12.66 6.75
N LYS A 58 1.06 -12.00 7.50
CA LYS A 58 1.23 -12.25 8.93
C LYS A 58 0.02 -11.79 9.73
N LEU A 59 -0.52 -10.61 9.44
CA LEU A 59 -1.74 -10.12 10.09
C LEU A 59 -2.93 -11.06 9.84
N TRP A 60 -3.10 -11.54 8.61
CA TRP A 60 -4.12 -12.54 8.29
C TRP A 60 -3.92 -13.86 9.04
N SER A 61 -2.68 -14.26 9.33
CA SER A 61 -2.41 -15.48 10.12
C SER A 61 -2.77 -15.35 11.60
N LEU A 62 -3.01 -14.14 12.11
CA LEU A 62 -3.47 -13.92 13.49
C LEU A 62 -4.97 -14.13 13.65
N ILE A 63 -5.73 -14.08 12.55
CA ILE A 63 -7.18 -14.26 12.56
C ILE A 63 -7.50 -15.75 12.64
N PRO A 64 -8.30 -16.20 13.63
CA PRO A 64 -8.72 -17.59 13.74
C PRO A 64 -9.44 -18.12 12.48
N ALA A 65 -9.21 -19.39 12.15
CA ALA A 65 -9.75 -20.01 10.93
C ALA A 65 -11.29 -20.08 10.88
N ASN A 66 -11.96 -20.06 12.04
CA ASN A 66 -13.42 -20.01 12.13
C ASN A 66 -14.01 -18.64 11.75
N GLN A 67 -13.19 -17.58 11.75
CA GLN A 67 -13.59 -16.22 11.39
C GLN A 67 -12.99 -15.76 10.06
N ALA A 68 -11.86 -16.35 9.65
CA ALA A 68 -11.17 -16.00 8.42
C ALA A 68 -12.00 -16.43 7.18
N LYS A 69 -12.58 -15.45 6.49
CA LYS A 69 -13.30 -15.66 5.21
C LYS A 69 -12.37 -16.07 4.05
N THR A 70 -11.06 -15.94 4.22
CA THR A 70 -10.05 -16.23 3.20
C THR A 70 -8.74 -16.66 3.87
N SER A 71 -7.93 -17.45 3.17
CA SER A 71 -6.62 -17.86 3.68
C SER A 71 -5.56 -16.78 3.44
N PRO A 72 -4.58 -16.60 4.34
CA PRO A 72 -3.54 -15.59 4.19
C PRO A 72 -2.78 -15.64 2.87
N GLY A 73 -2.57 -16.85 2.33
CA GLY A 73 -1.89 -17.06 1.04
C GLY A 73 -2.74 -16.62 -0.15
N LYS A 74 -4.04 -16.93 -0.16
CA LYS A 74 -4.95 -16.53 -1.24
C LYS A 74 -5.08 -15.01 -1.31
N THR A 75 -5.24 -14.38 -0.14
CA THR A 75 -5.43 -12.94 -0.04
C THR A 75 -4.26 -12.14 -0.61
N VAL A 76 -3.03 -12.57 -0.32
CA VAL A 76 -1.82 -11.91 -0.82
C VAL A 76 -1.56 -12.25 -2.29
N GLY A 77 -1.77 -13.51 -2.69
CA GLY A 77 -1.54 -13.95 -4.07
C GLY A 77 -2.47 -13.27 -5.08
N PHE A 78 -3.75 -13.10 -4.73
CA PHE A 78 -4.71 -12.47 -5.64
C PHE A 78 -4.57 -10.94 -5.71
N CYS A 79 -3.97 -10.29 -4.72
CA CYS A 79 -3.59 -8.87 -4.81
C CYS A 79 -2.52 -8.60 -5.90
N LEU A 80 -1.76 -9.60 -6.32
CA LEU A 80 -0.72 -9.46 -7.35
C LEU A 80 -1.26 -9.59 -8.79
N ILE A 81 -2.49 -10.06 -8.97
CA ILE A 81 -3.08 -10.24 -10.29
C ILE A 81 -3.53 -8.87 -10.81
N PRO A 82 -3.07 -8.41 -11.98
CA PRO A 82 -3.50 -7.13 -12.54
C PRO A 82 -5.03 -7.04 -12.67
N PHE A 83 -5.60 -5.86 -12.37
CA PHE A 83 -7.05 -5.57 -12.31
C PHE A 83 -7.83 -6.32 -11.24
N PHE A 84 -7.65 -7.64 -11.13
CA PHE A 84 -8.26 -8.45 -10.08
C PHE A 84 -7.76 -8.06 -8.68
N GLY A 85 -6.51 -7.62 -8.59
CA GLY A 85 -5.90 -7.09 -7.37
C GLY A 85 -6.60 -5.85 -6.82
N LEU A 86 -7.24 -5.04 -7.68
CA LEU A 86 -8.03 -3.88 -7.24
C LEU A 86 -9.25 -4.32 -6.42
N TYR A 87 -9.95 -5.35 -6.89
CA TYR A 87 -11.04 -5.98 -6.14
C TYR A 87 -10.50 -6.68 -4.89
N TRP A 88 -9.40 -7.43 -5.00
CA TRP A 88 -8.83 -8.15 -3.86
C TRP A 88 -8.29 -7.25 -2.78
N ASN A 89 -7.90 -6.01 -3.07
CA ASN A 89 -7.58 -5.03 -2.03
C ASN A 89 -8.73 -4.81 -1.05
N PHE A 90 -9.99 -4.82 -1.49
CA PHE A 90 -11.13 -4.72 -0.58
C PHE A 90 -11.21 -5.93 0.36
N ILE A 91 -11.04 -7.14 -0.17
CA ILE A 91 -11.03 -8.35 0.66
C ILE A 91 -9.84 -8.34 1.60
N ALA A 92 -8.66 -8.00 1.08
CA ALA A 92 -7.39 -8.14 1.74
C ALA A 92 -7.14 -7.10 2.82
N ILE A 93 -7.50 -5.85 2.57
CA ILE A 93 -7.22 -4.71 3.43
C ILE A 93 -8.44 -4.40 4.29
N HIS A 94 -9.59 -4.12 3.65
CA HIS A 94 -10.80 -3.77 4.39
C HIS A 94 -11.39 -4.98 5.14
N GLY A 95 -11.37 -6.18 4.54
CA GLY A 95 -11.75 -7.41 5.23
C GLY A 95 -10.86 -7.71 6.43
N LEU A 96 -9.55 -7.45 6.33
CA LEU A 96 -8.62 -7.62 7.46
C LEU A 96 -8.89 -6.61 8.57
N ALA A 97 -9.14 -5.33 8.25
CA ALA A 97 -9.46 -4.32 9.25
C ALA A 97 -10.69 -4.72 10.08
N LYS A 98 -11.73 -5.24 9.43
CA LYS A 98 -12.93 -5.78 10.09
C LYS A 98 -12.61 -7.00 10.96
N ALA A 99 -11.87 -7.97 10.41
CA ALA A 99 -11.48 -9.17 11.15
C ALA A 99 -10.65 -8.84 12.39
N LEU A 100 -9.68 -7.93 12.27
CA LEU A 100 -8.89 -7.45 13.39
C LEU A 100 -9.77 -6.76 14.43
N ASN A 101 -10.71 -5.90 14.04
CA ASN A 101 -11.62 -5.25 14.98
C ASN A 101 -12.50 -6.26 15.74
N VAL A 102 -13.02 -7.27 15.06
CA VAL A 102 -13.79 -8.36 15.70
C VAL A 102 -12.93 -9.09 16.72
N GLU A 103 -11.73 -9.51 16.31
CA GLU A 103 -10.81 -10.27 17.17
C GLU A 103 -10.32 -9.43 18.37
N THR A 104 -9.99 -8.15 18.16
CA THR A 104 -9.59 -7.20 19.22
C THR A 104 -10.72 -6.98 20.21
N ASN A 105 -11.97 -6.87 19.76
CA ASN A 105 -13.14 -6.74 20.65
C ASN A 105 -13.39 -8.02 21.45
N GLN A 106 -13.34 -9.19 20.81
CA GLN A 106 -13.54 -10.48 21.50
C GLN A 106 -12.45 -10.75 22.54
N ASN A 107 -11.23 -10.35 22.24
CA ASN A 107 -10.10 -10.48 23.13
C ASN A 107 -9.98 -9.33 24.14
N LEU A 108 -10.97 -8.43 24.27
CA LEU A 108 -10.93 -7.32 25.25
C LEU A 108 -9.62 -6.52 25.19
N VAL A 109 -9.01 -6.42 24.01
CA VAL A 109 -7.78 -5.66 23.80
C VAL A 109 -8.18 -4.20 23.64
N GLU A 110 -8.08 -3.44 24.73
CA GLU A 110 -8.53 -2.06 24.75
C GLU A 110 -7.75 -1.16 23.78
N ASN A 111 -8.48 -0.24 23.15
CA ASN A 111 -7.95 0.95 22.50
C ASN A 111 -7.03 0.74 21.27
N ARG A 112 -7.15 -0.41 20.57
CA ARG A 112 -6.42 -0.71 19.32
C ARG A 112 -7.34 -1.02 18.13
N LYS A 113 -8.45 -0.28 18.00
CA LYS A 113 -9.35 -0.41 16.83
C LYS A 113 -8.69 0.15 15.57
N VAL A 114 -8.85 -0.58 14.47
CA VAL A 114 -8.48 -0.14 13.12
C VAL A 114 -9.66 0.66 12.55
N ASN A 115 -9.37 1.82 11.95
CA ASN A 115 -10.41 2.63 11.33
C ASN A 115 -10.86 1.99 10.01
N GLU A 116 -12.12 1.53 9.97
CA GLU A 116 -12.69 0.87 8.79
C GLU A 116 -12.88 1.84 7.62
N GLY A 117 -13.25 3.08 7.88
CA GLY A 117 -13.35 4.12 6.84
C GLY A 117 -12.00 4.39 6.18
N LEU A 118 -10.93 4.43 6.98
CA LEU A 118 -9.56 4.56 6.46
C LEU A 118 -9.19 3.35 5.57
N SER A 119 -9.56 2.14 5.98
CA SER A 119 -9.31 0.95 5.17
C SER A 119 -10.08 0.95 3.85
N LEU A 120 -11.32 1.48 3.83
CA LEU A 120 -12.08 1.69 2.60
C LEU A 120 -11.42 2.73 1.69
N SER A 121 -10.98 3.86 2.24
CA SER A 121 -10.27 4.88 1.46
C SER A 121 -9.02 4.32 0.79
N VAL A 122 -8.23 3.51 1.49
CA VAL A 122 -7.05 2.84 0.91
C VAL A 122 -7.42 1.86 -0.21
N CYS A 123 -8.65 1.33 -0.23
CA CYS A 123 -9.13 0.47 -1.33
C CYS A 123 -9.70 1.28 -2.50
N ILE A 124 -10.31 2.44 -2.25
CA ILE A 124 -10.96 3.28 -3.28
C ILE A 124 -9.94 4.15 -4.02
N VAL A 125 -8.97 4.75 -3.32
CA VAL A 125 -7.99 5.67 -3.94
C VAL A 125 -7.17 5.00 -5.07
N PRO A 126 -6.75 3.72 -5.01
CA PRO A 126 -6.12 3.06 -6.15
C PRO A 126 -6.99 3.04 -7.41
N LEU A 127 -8.32 2.99 -7.28
CA LEU A 127 -9.25 3.07 -8.41
C LEU A 127 -9.23 4.46 -9.05
N THR A 128 -9.13 5.52 -8.23
CA THR A 128 -9.06 6.90 -8.73
C THR A 128 -7.71 7.19 -9.38
N VAL A 129 -6.62 6.64 -8.84
CA VAL A 129 -5.28 6.68 -9.48
C VAL A 129 -5.32 5.98 -10.83
N PHE A 130 -5.92 4.79 -10.89
CA PHE A 130 -6.06 4.05 -12.15
C PHE A 130 -6.87 4.83 -13.20
N GLY A 131 -7.99 5.45 -12.80
CA GLY A 131 -8.78 6.32 -13.67
C GLY A 131 -8.00 7.56 -14.15
N ALA A 132 -7.22 8.19 -13.27
CA ALA A 132 -6.38 9.33 -13.62
C ALA A 132 -5.25 8.96 -14.59
N LEU A 133 -4.66 7.76 -14.44
CA LEU A 133 -3.71 7.21 -15.39
C LEU A 133 -4.35 7.04 -16.77
N LEU A 134 -5.55 6.46 -16.84
CA LEU A 134 -6.27 6.34 -18.12
C LEU A 134 -6.54 7.70 -18.76
N LEU A 135 -6.94 8.71 -17.97
CA LEU A 135 -7.16 10.07 -18.46
C LEU A 135 -5.86 10.65 -19.05
N HIS A 136 -4.72 10.44 -18.39
CA HIS A 136 -3.42 10.87 -18.90
C HIS A 136 -3.11 10.24 -20.26
N TRP A 137 -3.25 8.91 -20.38
CA TRP A 137 -2.99 8.19 -21.62
C TRP A 137 -3.94 8.57 -22.75
N VAL A 138 -5.21 8.83 -22.45
CA VAL A 138 -6.20 9.33 -23.43
C VAL A 138 -5.78 10.71 -23.93
N GLY A 139 -5.36 11.60 -23.04
CA GLY A 139 -4.86 12.93 -23.42
C GLY A 139 -3.68 12.86 -24.38
N ILE A 140 -2.71 11.96 -24.14
CA ILE A 140 -1.60 11.71 -25.07
C ILE A 140 -2.13 11.21 -26.42
N TRP A 141 -3.07 10.25 -26.40
CA TRP A 141 -3.59 9.63 -27.63
C TRP A 141 -4.33 10.59 -28.56
N ILE A 142 -4.97 11.62 -28.00
CA ILE A 142 -5.68 12.65 -28.77
C ILE A 142 -4.87 13.95 -28.95
N ASP A 143 -3.58 13.95 -28.58
CA ASP A 143 -2.70 15.12 -28.59
C ASP A 143 -3.22 16.33 -27.77
N ASP A 144 -4.02 16.06 -26.72
CA ASP A 144 -4.53 17.09 -25.81
C ASP A 144 -3.62 17.22 -24.58
N LEU A 145 -2.85 18.31 -24.56
CA LEU A 145 -1.93 18.65 -23.48
C LEU A 145 -2.65 18.94 -22.15
N TRP A 146 -3.85 19.52 -22.17
CA TRP A 146 -4.57 19.87 -20.95
C TRP A 146 -5.13 18.64 -20.26
N ILE A 147 -5.71 17.71 -21.03
CA ILE A 147 -6.24 16.44 -20.51
C ILE A 147 -5.10 15.57 -19.97
N SER A 148 -4.00 15.47 -20.71
CA SER A 148 -2.83 14.70 -20.25
C SER A 148 -2.19 15.30 -18.99
N ALA A 149 -2.07 16.63 -18.91
CA ALA A 149 -1.58 17.32 -17.71
C ALA A 149 -2.52 17.14 -16.52
N LEU A 150 -3.83 17.25 -16.71
CA LEU A 150 -4.82 17.00 -15.66
C LEU A 150 -4.73 15.57 -15.12
N GLY A 151 -4.63 14.58 -16.01
CA GLY A 151 -4.43 13.18 -15.63
C GLY A 151 -3.20 13.00 -14.74
N ASN A 152 -2.06 13.58 -15.12
CA ASN A 152 -0.83 13.52 -14.32
C ASN A 152 -0.98 14.16 -12.93
N VAL A 153 -1.54 15.38 -12.85
CA VAL A 153 -1.76 16.06 -11.57
C VAL A 153 -2.66 15.23 -10.65
N LEU A 154 -3.71 14.62 -11.20
CA LEU A 154 -4.59 13.73 -10.42
C LEU A 154 -3.86 12.47 -9.93
N VAL A 155 -2.99 11.87 -10.75
CA VAL A 155 -2.16 10.73 -10.34
C VAL A 155 -1.26 11.13 -9.17
N ASP A 156 -0.63 12.30 -9.21
CA ASP A 156 0.26 12.77 -8.14
C ASP A 156 -0.52 13.01 -6.84
N ILE A 157 -1.66 13.71 -6.91
CA ILE A 157 -2.49 14.01 -5.74
C ILE A 157 -3.03 12.73 -5.10
N PHE A 158 -3.65 11.85 -5.89
CA PHE A 158 -4.22 10.61 -5.37
C PHE A 158 -3.14 9.61 -4.95
N GLY A 159 -2.01 9.57 -5.65
CA GLY A 159 -0.86 8.76 -5.27
C GLY A 159 -0.30 9.16 -3.91
N LEU A 160 -0.15 10.46 -3.66
CA LEU A 160 0.26 10.98 -2.35
C LEU A 160 -0.78 10.65 -1.27
N ALA A 161 -2.06 10.83 -1.57
CA ALA A 161 -3.13 10.46 -0.64
C ALA A 161 -3.08 8.96 -0.29
N LEU A 162 -2.94 8.08 -1.27
CA LEU A 162 -2.81 6.63 -1.07
C LEU A 162 -1.62 6.30 -0.18
N PHE A 163 -0.48 6.94 -0.43
CA PHE A 163 0.74 6.76 0.35
C PHE A 163 0.53 7.11 1.82
N VAL A 164 -0.02 8.30 2.10
CA VAL A 164 -0.27 8.78 3.46
C VAL A 164 -1.29 7.90 4.18
N LEU A 165 -2.44 7.63 3.55
CA LEU A 165 -3.50 6.79 4.13
C LEU A 165 -3.01 5.36 4.37
N GLY A 166 -2.24 4.80 3.42
CA GLY A 166 -1.64 3.47 3.53
C GLY A 166 -0.69 3.34 4.72
N ILE A 167 0.15 4.36 4.97
CA ILE A 167 1.04 4.39 6.14
C ILE A 167 0.25 4.40 7.45
N ILE A 168 -0.76 5.27 7.54
CA ILE A 168 -1.58 5.39 8.76
C ILE A 168 -2.30 4.07 9.03
N LEU A 169 -2.91 3.49 7.99
CA LEU A 169 -3.65 2.23 8.11
C LEU A 169 -2.74 1.07 8.49
N LEU A 170 -1.60 0.91 7.83
CA LEU A 170 -0.65 -0.17 8.13
C LEU A 170 -0.14 -0.06 9.57
N ARG A 171 0.07 1.16 10.07
CA ARG A 171 0.44 1.40 11.47
C ARG A 171 -0.67 0.95 12.42
N GLN A 172 -1.94 1.29 12.13
CA GLN A 172 -3.09 0.85 12.94
C GLN A 172 -3.20 -0.69 12.97
N MET A 173 -3.16 -1.34 11.80
CA MET A 173 -3.25 -2.79 11.70
C MET A 173 -2.07 -3.50 12.39
N LYS A 174 -0.84 -2.97 12.26
CA LYS A 174 0.32 -3.48 12.98
C LYS A 174 0.12 -3.40 14.49
N ASN A 175 -0.34 -2.25 15.01
CA ASN A 175 -0.53 -2.06 16.44
C ASN A 175 -1.61 -3.00 17.01
N ALA A 176 -2.70 -3.20 16.27
CA ALA A 176 -3.72 -4.19 16.61
C ALA A 176 -3.15 -5.62 16.63
N GLY A 177 -2.39 -5.99 15.60
CA GLY A 177 -1.76 -7.31 15.51
C GLY A 177 -0.73 -7.58 16.62
N ILE A 178 0.09 -6.59 17.00
CA ILE A 178 1.04 -6.75 18.14
C ILE A 178 0.26 -7.01 19.43
N ALA A 179 -0.81 -6.26 19.68
CA ALA A 179 -1.60 -6.40 20.89
C ALA A 179 -2.28 -7.77 20.99
N LEU A 180 -2.75 -8.32 19.86
CA LEU A 180 -3.27 -9.68 19.80
C LEU A 180 -2.19 -10.73 20.10
N ILE A 181 -0.99 -10.60 19.52
CA ILE A 181 0.13 -11.51 19.80
C ILE A 181 0.51 -11.48 21.28
N GLN A 182 0.57 -10.29 21.89
CA GLN A 182 0.91 -10.15 23.31
C GLN A 182 -0.10 -10.87 24.21
N LYS A 183 -1.39 -10.78 23.89
CA LYS A 183 -2.43 -11.46 24.66
C LYS A 183 -2.40 -12.98 24.49
N GLN A 184 -2.09 -13.50 23.30
CA GLN A 184 -2.00 -14.95 23.06
C GLN A 184 -0.79 -15.62 23.75
N LEU A 185 0.17 -14.84 24.24
CA LEU A 185 1.36 -15.32 24.96
C LEU A 185 1.20 -15.31 26.49
N ILE A 186 0.08 -14.78 27.00
CA ILE A 186 -0.28 -14.73 28.43
C ILE A 186 -1.34 -15.80 28.69
#